data_AF-X1T4C3-F1
#
_entry.id   AF-X1T4C3-F1
#
_cell.length_a   1.000
_cell.length_b   1.000
_cell.length_c   1.000
_cell.angle_alpha   90.00
_cell.angle_beta   90.00
_cell.angle_gamma   90.00
#
_symmetry.space_group_name_H-M   'P 1'
#
loop_
_entity.id
_entity.type
_entity.pdbx_description
1 polymer ?
#
loop_
_entity_poly.entity_id
_entity_poly.type
_entity_poly.pdbx_seq_one_letter_code
_entity_poly.pdbx_strand_id
1 'polypeptide(L)'
;LLIINVVRLEANHPFDHLSVPDTEHIITELKPKVAILTHFGRTIWQAKPWEVAQRLSQDTGVRVIAARDGMRFDLSQLDES
;
A
#
# COMPACT_ATOMS: atom_id res chain seq x y z
N LEU A 1 8.05 8.19 5.22
CA LEU A 1 7.05 7.97 4.16
C LEU A 1 7.51 6.80 3.31
N LEU A 2 6.66 5.80 3.08
CA LEU A 2 6.91 4.72 2.13
C LEU A 2 5.97 4.88 0.94
N ILE A 3 6.48 4.79 -0.29
CA ILE A 3 5.67 4.71 -1.51
C ILE A 3 6.04 3.39 -2.18
N ILE A 4 5.05 2.51 -2.40
CA ILE A 4 5.29 1.12 -2.81
C ILE A 4 4.35 0.67 -3.91
N ASN A 5 4.89 -0.08 -4.88
CA ASN A 5 4.12 -0.65 -5.97
C ASN A 5 3.42 -1.93 -5.50
N VAL A 6 2.10 -2.02 -5.67
CA VAL A 6 1.31 -3.21 -5.28
C VAL A 6 0.54 -3.70 -6.50
N VAL A 7 1.12 -4.67 -7.19
CA VAL A 7 0.59 -5.13 -8.49
C VAL A 7 -0.34 -6.33 -8.31
N ARG A 8 -0.11 -7.14 -7.27
CA ARG A 8 -0.75 -8.45 -7.11
C ARG A 8 -1.46 -8.58 -5.78
N LEU A 9 -2.57 -9.31 -5.78
CA LEU A 9 -3.30 -9.63 -4.55
C LEU A 9 -2.60 -10.75 -3.77
N GLU A 10 -2.10 -11.78 -4.45
CA GLU A 10 -1.52 -12.99 -3.88
C GLU A 10 -0.06 -13.17 -4.32
N ALA A 11 0.75 -13.86 -3.50
CA ALA A 11 2.21 -14.04 -3.71
C ALA A 11 2.59 -15.14 -4.74
N ASN A 12 1.62 -15.93 -5.23
CA ASN A 12 1.91 -17.15 -6.00
C ASN A 12 2.04 -16.91 -7.52
N HIS A 13 3.16 -16.33 -7.99
CA HIS A 13 3.42 -16.25 -9.43
C HIS A 13 4.92 -16.23 -9.81
N PRO A 14 5.32 -16.75 -10.98
CA PRO A 14 6.70 -16.76 -11.47
C PRO A 14 7.37 -15.41 -11.81
N PHE A 15 6.80 -14.26 -11.43
CA PHE A 15 7.34 -12.94 -11.79
C PHE A 15 7.54 -12.05 -10.55
N ASP A 16 8.62 -11.26 -10.54
CA ASP A 16 9.05 -10.41 -9.43
C ASP A 16 8.19 -9.14 -9.28
N HIS A 17 6.97 -9.29 -8.77
CA HIS A 17 6.12 -8.17 -8.39
C HIS A 17 5.57 -8.33 -6.99
N LEU A 18 5.59 -7.24 -6.22
CA LEU A 18 5.06 -7.23 -4.85
C LEU A 18 3.56 -7.53 -4.84
N SER A 19 3.20 -8.43 -3.91
CA SER A 19 1.84 -8.77 -3.56
C SER A 19 1.37 -8.01 -2.31
N VAL A 20 0.09 -8.16 -1.95
CA VAL A 20 -0.44 -7.60 -0.69
C VAL A 20 0.26 -8.20 0.54
N PRO A 21 0.45 -9.53 0.64
CA PRO A 21 1.25 -10.12 1.73
C PRO A 21 2.68 -9.57 1.83
N ASP A 22 3.38 -9.39 0.71
CA ASP A 22 4.74 -8.82 0.73
C ASP A 22 4.72 -7.39 1.23
N THR A 23 3.74 -6.61 0.77
CA THR A 23 3.55 -5.22 1.17
C THR A 23 3.23 -5.10 2.66
N GLU A 24 2.35 -5.97 3.18
CA GLU A 24 2.01 -6.05 4.59
C GLU A 24 3.26 -6.34 5.44
N HIS A 25 4.07 -7.32 5.03
CA HIS A 25 5.31 -7.66 5.73
C HIS A 25 6.28 -6.48 5.76
N ILE A 26 6.51 -5.84 4.61
CA ILE A 26 7.39 -4.66 4.51
C ILE A 26 6.89 -3.51 5.40
N ILE A 27 5.58 -3.21 5.39
CA ILE A 27 5.01 -2.14 6.22
C ILE A 27 5.15 -2.48 7.71
N THR A 28 4.92 -3.73 8.10
CA THR A 28 5.02 -4.19 9.49
C THR A 28 6.43 -4.09 10.04
N GLU A 29 7.43 -4.43 9.23
CA GLU A 29 8.85 -4.36 9.62
C GLU A 29 9.35 -2.92 9.66
N LEU A 30 9.04 -2.10 8.64
CA LEU A 30 9.56 -0.73 8.54
C LEU A 30 8.80 0.27 9.42
N LYS A 31 7.53 0.01 9.73
CA LYS A 31 6.62 0.89 10.50
C LYS A 31 6.67 2.36 10.06
N PRO A 32 6.48 2.68 8.77
CA PRO A 32 6.53 4.06 8.32
C PRO A 32 5.35 4.85 8.91
N LYS A 33 5.51 6.18 9.10
CA LYS A 33 4.39 7.05 9.51
C LYS A 33 3.18 6.96 8.56
N VAL A 34 3.46 6.89 7.25
CA VAL A 34 2.47 6.73 6.19
C VAL A 34 3.06 5.83 5.10
N ALA A 35 2.24 4.92 4.56
CA ALA A 35 2.52 4.14 3.35
C ALA A 35 1.53 4.50 2.24
N ILE A 36 2.02 4.75 1.02
CA ILE A 36 1.19 5.04 -0.16
C ILE A 36 1.38 3.89 -1.16
N LEU A 37 0.29 3.18 -1.46
CA LEU A 37 0.27 2.09 -2.42
C LEU A 37 -0.02 2.67 -3.81
N THR A 38 0.71 2.22 -4.83
CA THR A 38 0.54 2.68 -6.22
C THR A 38 0.79 1.55 -7.22
N HIS A 39 0.73 1.88 -8.52
CA HIS A 39 0.98 0.97 -9.64
C HIS A 39 0.14 -0.32 -9.57
N PHE A 40 -1.19 -0.14 -9.44
CA PHE A 40 -2.10 -1.26 -9.23
C PHE A 40 -2.27 -2.13 -10.48
N GLY A 41 -2.02 -3.43 -10.31
CA GLY A 41 -2.38 -4.42 -11.32
C GLY A 41 -3.88 -4.72 -11.30
N ARG A 42 -4.34 -5.45 -12.32
CA ARG A 42 -5.78 -5.72 -12.54
C ARG A 42 -6.47 -6.37 -11.34
N THR A 43 -5.80 -7.30 -10.65
CA THR A 43 -6.37 -8.01 -9.50
C THR A 43 -6.57 -7.09 -8.31
N ILE A 44 -5.64 -6.15 -8.09
CA ILE A 44 -5.77 -5.14 -7.03
C ILE A 44 -6.87 -4.15 -7.37
N TRP A 45 -6.99 -3.76 -8.64
CA TRP A 45 -8.10 -2.90 -9.08
C TRP A 45 -9.47 -3.56 -8.86
N GLN A 46 -9.61 -4.84 -9.21
CA GLN A 46 -10.83 -5.61 -8.97
C GLN A 46 -11.13 -5.78 -7.48
N ALA A 47 -10.10 -5.99 -6.66
CA ALA A 47 -10.20 -6.03 -5.20
C ALA A 47 -10.37 -4.65 -4.55
N LYS A 48 -10.51 -3.59 -5.36
CA LYS A 48 -10.67 -2.19 -4.95
C LYS A 48 -9.50 -1.71 -4.08
N PRO A 49 -8.54 -0.95 -4.64
CA PRO A 49 -7.30 -0.61 -3.92
C PRO A 49 -7.52 0.10 -2.58
N TRP A 50 -8.61 0.87 -2.43
CA TRP A 50 -8.96 1.54 -1.18
C TRP A 50 -9.42 0.56 -0.08
N GLU A 51 -10.10 -0.54 -0.41
CA GLU A 51 -10.46 -1.59 0.56
C GLU A 51 -9.20 -2.35 0.99
N VAL A 52 -8.29 -2.63 0.05
CA VAL A 52 -6.97 -3.23 0.36
C VAL A 52 -6.15 -2.34 1.28
N ALA A 53 -6.04 -1.04 0.98
CA ALA A 53 -5.31 -0.08 1.81
C ALA A 53 -5.93 0.04 3.21
N GLN A 54 -7.27 0.08 3.31
CA GLN A 54 -7.96 0.12 4.59
C GLN A 54 -7.66 -1.11 5.44
N ARG A 55 -7.70 -2.30 4.85
CA ARG A 55 -7.35 -3.56 5.52
C ARG A 55 -5.90 -3.54 5.99
N LEU A 56 -4.95 -3.19 5.12
CA LEU A 56 -3.53 -3.07 5.50
C LEU A 56 -3.32 -2.06 6.64
N SER A 57 -4.09 -0.97 6.67
CA SER A 57 -4.07 -0.05 7.79
C SER A 57 -4.52 -0.66 9.11
N GLN A 58 -5.57 -1.49 9.08
CA GLN A 58 -6.07 -2.19 10.26
C GLN A 58 -5.07 -3.24 10.74
N ASP A 59 -4.52 -4.02 9.81
CA ASP A 59 -3.65 -5.16 10.10
C ASP A 59 -2.27 -4.71 10.62
N THR A 60 -1.72 -3.61 10.06
CA THR A 60 -0.36 -3.13 10.40
C THR A 60 -0.34 -2.00 11.44
N GLY A 61 -1.47 -1.34 11.70
CA GLY A 61 -1.56 -0.14 12.52
C GLY A 61 -0.93 1.12 11.89
N VAL A 62 -0.46 1.03 10.63
CA VAL A 62 0.11 2.14 9.88
C VAL A 62 -0.97 2.86 9.07
N ARG A 63 -0.84 4.17 8.86
CA ARG A 63 -1.69 4.90 7.91
C ARG A 63 -1.30 4.51 6.48
N VAL A 64 -2.15 3.73 5.81
CA VAL A 64 -1.95 3.22 4.45
C VAL A 64 -2.97 3.87 3.52
N ILE A 65 -2.50 4.36 2.37
CA ILE A 65 -3.32 5.11 1.41
C ILE A 65 -3.17 4.48 0.03
N ALA A 66 -4.28 4.23 -0.66
CA ALA A 66 -4.25 3.88 -2.09
C ALA A 66 -4.17 5.16 -2.94
N ALA A 67 -3.11 5.29 -3.73
CA ALA A 67 -2.94 6.40 -4.66
C ALA A 67 -4.05 6.43 -5.72
N ARG A 68 -4.36 7.63 -6.21
CA ARG A 68 -5.28 7.86 -7.33
C ARG A 68 -4.65 8.84 -8.29
N ASP A 69 -5.03 8.77 -9.56
CA ASP A 69 -4.57 9.72 -10.56
C ASP A 69 -4.94 11.15 -10.13
N GLY A 70 -3.97 12.06 -10.19
CA GLY A 70 -4.13 13.45 -9.73
C GLY A 70 -4.10 13.65 -8.22
N MET A 71 -3.93 12.60 -7.40
CA MET A 71 -3.78 12.72 -5.96
C MET A 71 -2.52 13.54 -5.62
N ARG A 72 -2.66 14.47 -4.67
CA ARG A 72 -1.55 15.18 -4.03
C ARG A 72 -1.48 14.80 -2.57
N PHE A 73 -0.27 14.62 -2.07
CA PHE A 73 -0.01 14.35 -0.66
C PHE A 73 0.92 15.43 -0.12
N ASP A 74 0.47 16.13 0.92
CA ASP A 74 1.27 17.15 1.59
C ASP A 74 2.18 16.48 2.62
N LEU A 75 3.49 16.72 2.52
CA LEU A 75 4.48 16.10 3.40
C LEU A 75 4.39 16.62 4.84
N SER A 76 3.83 17.82 5.06
CA SER A 76 3.59 18.33 6.42
C SER A 76 2.66 17.43 7.24
N GLN A 77 1.82 16.62 6.59
CA GLN A 77 0.99 15.60 7.26
C GLN A 77 1.82 14.50 7.97
N LEU A 78 3.13 14.41 7.71
CA LEU A 78 4.02 13.49 8.42
C LEU A 78 4.48 14.03 9.78
N ASP A 79 4.32 15.33 10.03
CA ASP A 79 4.75 15.99 11.26
C ASP A 79 3.64 16.01 12.33
N GLU A 80 2.40 15.70 11.94
CA GLU A 80 1.20 15.71 12.82
C GLU A 80 1.03 14.42 13.66
N SER A 81 2.09 13.65 13.89
CA SER A 81 2.04 12.33 14.58
C SER A 81 2.86 12.30 15.86
#